data_AF-A0A1V5CW99-F1
#
_entry.id   AF-A0A1V5CW99-F1
#
_cell.length_a   1.000
_cell.length_b   1.000
_cell.length_c   1.000
_cell.angle_alpha   90.00
_cell.angle_beta   90.00
_cell.angle_gamma   90.00
#
_symmetry.space_group_name_H-M   'P 1'
#
loop_
_entity.id
_entity.type
_entity.pdbx_description
1 polymer ?
#
loop_
_entity_poly.entity_id
_entity_poly.type
_entity_poly.pdbx_seq_one_letter_code
_entity_poly.pdbx_strand_id
1 'polypeptide(L)'
;MGELFVRDKSVISRHLRNVFRNGKLNREATVAFFATAQGEGGRGVERQVEYFNLDAILSVGYRVNSKRRTQFRIWANKTLKEDLIRGYVLNKS
;
A
#
# COMPACT_ATOMS: atom_id res chain seq x y z
N MET A 1 -5.52 3.46 -0.33
CA MET A 1 -4.26 4.26 -0.29
C MET A 1 -4.47 5.77 -0.44
N GLY A 2 -5.30 6.24 -1.39
CA GLY A 2 -5.55 7.68 -1.54
C GLY A 2 -6.04 8.34 -0.25
N GLU A 3 -7.02 7.73 0.40
CA GLU A 3 -7.51 8.13 1.73
C GLU A 3 -6.44 8.05 2.82
N LEU A 4 -5.68 6.93 2.86
CA LEU A 4 -4.61 6.71 3.83
C LEU A 4 -3.56 7.82 3.81
N PHE A 5 -3.21 8.36 2.64
CA PHE A 5 -2.20 9.41 2.53
C PHE A 5 -2.78 10.80 2.26
N VAL A 6 -4.11 10.93 2.21
CA VAL A 6 -4.85 12.15 1.81
C VAL A 6 -4.32 12.70 0.48
N ARG A 7 -4.32 11.84 -0.53
CA ARG A 7 -3.81 12.13 -1.88
C ARG A 7 -4.70 11.54 -2.95
N ASP A 8 -4.74 12.24 -4.08
CA ASP A 8 -5.51 11.81 -5.24
C ASP A 8 -5.01 10.49 -5.79
N LYS A 9 -5.94 9.73 -6.40
CA LYS A 9 -5.65 8.47 -7.06
C LYS A 9 -4.51 8.61 -8.07
N SER A 10 -4.48 9.68 -8.85
CA SER A 10 -3.44 9.95 -9.85
C SER A 10 -2.03 10.04 -9.25
N VAL A 11 -1.89 10.66 -8.08
CA VAL A 11 -0.61 10.78 -7.35
C VAL A 11 -0.15 9.41 -6.88
N ILE A 12 -1.05 8.63 -6.29
CA ILE A 12 -0.75 7.25 -5.85
C ILE A 12 -0.35 6.38 -7.03
N SER A 13 -1.14 6.40 -8.11
CA SER A 13 -0.87 5.63 -9.33
C SER A 13 0.48 5.99 -9.96
N ARG A 14 0.89 7.27 -9.93
CA ARG A 14 2.22 7.69 -10.40
C ARG A 14 3.34 7.08 -9.56
N HIS A 15 3.21 7.07 -8.24
CA HIS A 15 4.22 6.46 -7.37
C HIS A 15 4.32 4.94 -7.58
N LEU A 16 3.18 4.24 -7.64
CA LEU A 16 3.14 2.81 -7.93
C LEU A 16 3.79 2.48 -9.28
N ARG A 17 3.43 3.22 -10.34
CA ARG A 17 4.02 3.04 -11.67
C ARG A 17 5.54 3.17 -11.64
N ASN A 18 6.06 4.18 -10.94
CA ASN A 18 7.50 4.36 -10.80
C ASN A 18 8.17 3.25 -9.99
N VAL A 19 7.49 2.74 -8.96
CA VAL A 19 8.01 1.62 -8.14
C VAL A 19 8.13 0.35 -8.98
N PHE A 20 7.11 0.01 -9.77
CA PHE A 20 7.14 -1.15 -10.65
C PHE A 20 8.13 -0.99 -11.81
N ARG A 21 8.14 0.18 -12.47
CA ARG A 21 9.06 0.44 -13.58
C ARG A 21 10.52 0.32 -13.18
N ASN A 22 10.86 0.72 -11.95
CA ASN A 22 12.22 0.65 -11.44
C ASN A 22 12.57 -0.74 -10.87
N GLY A 23 11.71 -1.75 -11.04
CA GLY A 23 11.93 -3.13 -10.56
C GLY A 23 11.97 -3.27 -9.05
N LYS A 24 11.52 -2.26 -8.28
CA LYS A 24 11.61 -2.28 -6.80
C LYS A 24 10.61 -3.22 -6.16
N LEU A 25 9.51 -3.49 -6.84
CA LEU A 25 8.50 -4.46 -6.44
C LEU A 25 8.03 -5.22 -7.69
N ASN A 26 7.76 -6.50 -7.54
CA ASN A 26 7.02 -7.26 -8.54
C ASN A 26 5.52 -6.95 -8.39
N ARG A 27 4.89 -6.51 -9.48
CA ARG A 27 3.47 -6.16 -9.49
C ARG A 27 2.57 -7.36 -9.21
N GLU A 28 2.89 -8.53 -9.75
CA GLU A 28 2.10 -9.75 -9.57
C GLU A 28 2.14 -10.24 -8.12
N ALA A 29 3.26 -10.03 -7.43
CA ALA A 29 3.42 -10.38 -6.02
C ALA A 29 2.81 -9.36 -5.05
N THR A 30 2.50 -8.14 -5.52
CA THR A 30 2.09 -7.02 -4.65
C THR A 30 0.70 -6.47 -4.95
N VAL A 31 0.05 -6.93 -6.02
CA VAL A 31 -1.28 -6.50 -6.46
C VAL A 31 -2.20 -7.70 -6.62
N ALA A 32 -3.36 -7.65 -5.98
CA ALA A 32 -4.46 -8.57 -6.20
C ALA A 32 -5.62 -7.84 -6.90
N PHE A 33 -6.31 -8.53 -7.82
CA PHE A 33 -7.47 -8.02 -8.52
C PHE A 33 -8.73 -8.69 -7.99
N PHE A 34 -9.72 -7.89 -7.61
CA PHE A 34 -11.04 -8.38 -7.20
C PHE A 34 -12.08 -7.84 -8.16
N ALA A 35 -12.88 -8.73 -8.73
CA ALA A 35 -14.03 -8.34 -9.54
C ALA A 35 -15.12 -7.79 -8.62
N THR A 36 -15.59 -6.57 -8.90
CA THR A 36 -16.79 -6.02 -8.29
C THR A 36 -17.84 -5.92 -9.39
N ALA A 37 -18.91 -6.72 -9.26
CA ALA A 37 -20.08 -6.59 -10.11
C ALA A 37 -20.90 -5.40 -9.61
N GLN A 38 -21.00 -4.35 -10.43
CA GLN A 38 -21.87 -3.22 -10.15
C GLN A 38 -22.97 -3.19 -11.21
N GLY A 39 -24.22 -3.27 -10.76
CA GLY A 39 -25.38 -3.12 -11.64
C GLY A 39 -25.59 -1.64 -11.97
N GLU A 40 -25.28 -1.23 -13.19
CA GLU A 40 -25.64 0.09 -13.72
C GLU A 40 -26.68 -0.09 -14.82
N GLY A 41 -27.93 0.33 -14.58
CA GLY A 41 -28.95 0.52 -15.62
C GLY A 41 -29.20 -0.66 -16.56
N GLY A 42 -29.19 -1.90 -16.05
CA GLY A 42 -29.49 -3.11 -16.83
C GLY A 42 -28.29 -3.73 -17.56
N ARG A 43 -27.08 -3.17 -17.43
CA ARG A 43 -25.83 -3.82 -17.88
C ARG A 43 -24.97 -4.19 -16.66
N GLY A 44 -24.60 -5.46 -16.56
CA GLY A 44 -23.59 -5.90 -15.59
C GLY A 44 -22.23 -5.40 -16.05
N VAL A 45 -21.65 -4.43 -15.35
CA VAL A 45 -20.28 -3.98 -15.59
C VAL A 45 -19.42 -4.59 -14.50
N GLU A 46 -18.54 -5.52 -14.88
CA GLU A 46 -17.48 -6.00 -14.00
C GLU A 46 -16.33 -5.00 -14.01
N ARG A 47 -16.03 -4.42 -12.84
CA ARG A 47 -14.81 -3.62 -12.64
C ARG A 47 -13.82 -4.43 -11.84
N GLN A 48 -12.59 -4.53 -12.33
CA GLN A 48 -11.49 -5.05 -11.54
C GLN A 48 -10.94 -3.95 -10.63
N VAL A 49 -10.98 -4.19 -9.32
CA VAL A 49 -10.43 -3.31 -8.30
C VAL A 49 -9.08 -3.87 -7.86
N GLU A 50 -8.05 -3.02 -7.88
CA GLU A 50 -6.70 -3.35 -7.45
C GLU A 50 -6.54 -3.18 -5.93
N TYR A 51 -6.05 -4.23 -5.28
CA TYR A 51 -5.68 -4.24 -3.87
C TYR A 51 -4.17 -4.43 -3.76
N PHE A 52 -3.56 -3.69 -2.86
CA PHE A 52 -2.11 -3.62 -2.74
C PHE A 52 -1.69 -4.09 -1.35
N ASN A 53 -0.67 -4.95 -1.32
CA ASN A 53 -0.13 -5.48 -0.07
C ASN A 53 0.68 -4.43 0.73
N LEU A 54 1.22 -4.86 1.87
CA LEU A 54 2.00 -3.99 2.75
C LEU A 54 3.25 -3.42 2.06
N ASP A 55 3.96 -4.19 1.23
CA ASP A 55 5.17 -3.72 0.55
C ASP A 55 4.89 -2.55 -0.38
N ALA A 56 3.78 -2.63 -1.13
CA ALA A 56 3.32 -1.54 -1.97
C ALA A 56 2.94 -0.31 -1.13
N ILE A 57 2.24 -0.50 -0.01
CA ILE A 57 1.85 0.59 0.90
C ILE A 57 3.08 1.26 1.51
N LEU A 58 4.06 0.48 1.98
CA LEU A 58 5.32 0.98 2.54
C LEU A 58 6.10 1.77 1.47
N SER A 59 6.31 1.17 0.30
CA SER A 59 7.07 1.79 -0.80
C SER A 59 6.46 3.12 -1.26
N VAL A 60 5.13 3.18 -1.38
CA VAL A 60 4.40 4.43 -1.66
C VAL A 60 4.51 5.39 -0.47
N GLY A 61 4.27 4.90 0.74
CA GLY A 61 4.30 5.68 1.98
C GLY A 61 5.58 6.48 2.17
N TYR A 62 6.75 5.92 1.82
CA TYR A 62 8.02 6.67 1.88
C TYR A 62 8.18 7.75 0.80
N ARG A 63 7.37 7.72 -0.27
CA ARG A 63 7.51 8.60 -1.46
C ARG A 63 6.47 9.71 -1.53
N VAL A 64 5.25 9.50 -1.04
CA VAL A 64 4.15 10.49 -1.18
C VAL A 64 4.41 11.73 -0.34
N ASN A 65 4.31 12.93 -0.89
CA ASN A 65 4.46 14.13 -0.09
C ASN A 65 3.16 14.43 0.68
N SER A 66 2.99 13.99 1.94
CA SER A 66 1.86 14.41 2.79
C SER A 66 2.21 14.40 4.28
N LYS A 67 1.45 15.16 5.09
CA LYS A 67 1.56 15.09 6.57
C LYS A 67 1.27 13.67 7.07
N ARG A 68 0.29 13.00 6.44
CA ARG A 68 -0.11 11.63 6.80
C ARG A 68 0.96 10.59 6.48
N ARG A 69 1.79 10.80 5.43
CA ARG A 69 3.04 10.01 5.26
C ARG A 69 3.90 10.06 6.51
N THR A 70 4.13 11.24 7.07
CA THR A 70 5.06 11.39 8.21
C THR A 70 4.52 10.63 9.41
N GLN A 71 3.22 10.75 9.70
CA GLN A 71 2.55 9.97 10.75
C GLN A 71 2.66 8.46 10.49
N PHE A 72 2.39 8.03 9.26
CA PHE A 72 2.53 6.62 8.86
C PHE A 72 3.95 6.09 9.09
N ARG A 73 5.00 6.85 8.74
CA ARG A 73 6.40 6.45 8.96
C ARG A 73 6.76 6.36 10.45
N ILE A 74 6.25 7.30 11.27
CA ILE A 74 6.45 7.26 12.73
C ILE A 74 5.80 6.00 13.30
N TRP A 75 4.56 5.72 12.92
CA TRP A 75 3.84 4.52 13.34
C TRP A 75 4.56 3.24 12.88
N ALA A 76 4.89 3.12 11.59
CA ALA A 76 5.55 1.94 11.03
C ALA A 76 6.90 1.67 11.72
N ASN A 77 7.72 2.70 11.93
CA ASN A 77 8.99 2.56 12.63
C ASN A 77 8.80 2.15 14.10
N LYS A 78 7.78 2.69 14.79
CA LYS A 78 7.46 2.32 16.16
C LYS A 78 7.06 0.84 16.24
N THR A 79 6.14 0.40 15.39
CA THR A 79 5.69 -1.00 15.35
C THR A 79 6.83 -1.95 15.03
N LEU A 80 7.64 -1.65 14.01
CA LEU A 80 8.82 -2.47 13.69
C LEU A 80 9.81 -2.55 14.86
N LYS A 81 10.06 -1.43 15.55
CA LYS A 81 10.95 -1.41 16.72
C LYS A 81 10.39 -2.28 17.86
N GLU A 82 9.10 -2.17 18.14
CA GLU A 82 8.43 -2.98 19.17
C GLU A 82 8.46 -4.47 18.83
N ASP A 83 8.24 -4.83 17.56
CA ASP A 83 8.28 -6.22 17.11
C ASP A 83 9.70 -6.80 17.16
N LEU A 84 10.71 -6.01 16.77
CA LEU A 84 12.11 -6.41 16.85
C LEU A 84 12.55 -6.61 18.30
N ILE A 85 12.18 -5.71 19.22
CA ILE A 85 12.50 -5.84 20.63
C ILE A 85 11.82 -7.07 21.21
N ARG A 86 10.51 -7.26 20.95
CA ARG A 86 9.78 -8.43 21.43
C ARG A 86 10.35 -9.73 20.88
N GLY A 87 10.61 -9.80 19.57
CA GLY A 87 11.20 -10.97 18.94
C GLY A 87 12.61 -11.27 19.47
N TYR A 88 13.41 -10.24 19.75
CA TYR A 88 14.73 -10.41 20.37
C TYR A 88 14.64 -10.92 21.81
N VAL A 89 13.72 -10.39 22.62
CA VAL A 89 13.49 -10.85 24.00
C VAL A 89 13.02 -12.30 24.02
N LEU A 90 12.10 -12.68 23.13
CA LEU A 90 11.57 -14.04 23.04
C LEU A 90 12.60 -15.05 22.53
N ASN A 91 13.52 -14.66 21.64
CA ASN A 91 14.58 -15.55 21.10
C ASN A 91 15.82 -15.66 22.00
N LYS A 92 15.94 -14.85 23.06
CA LYS A 92 17.05 -14.92 24.03
C LYS A 92 16.67 -15.61 25.35
N SER A 93 15.49 -16.21 25.40
CA SER A 93 15.02 -17.01 26.53
C SER A 93 15.34 -18.48 26.34
#